data_AF-A0AAN9JUH6-F1
#
_entry.id   AF-A0AAN9JUH6-F1
#
_cell.length_a   1.000
_cell.length_b   1.000
_cell.length_c   1.000
_cell.angle_alpha   90.00
_cell.angle_beta   90.00
_cell.angle_gamma   90.00
#
_symmetry.space_group_name_H-M   'P 1'
#
loop_
_entity.id
_entity.type
_entity.pdbx_description
1 polymer ?
#
loop_
_entity_poly.entity_id
_entity_poly.type
_entity_poly.pdbx_seq_one_letter_code
_entity_poly.pdbx_strand_id
1 'polypeptide(L)'
;MFPLKMTSSKRILCFITFTCFLSLTNPSNLRGDTLLQGHQLVATNHLVSSSGLFALRFFQLDGSEDNSKFYLGISANNYYVWVANRDNPIHDGPGVLAIDEYGNLKILSSTSTIMLYSAKATSNKSVSATLLDTGNLVLHELNIDGSVKRVLWQSFDYPTDTLLPGMKIGYDKNTGHRWSLTARRSYSTLWSGSFSLSLDLKIKQLVSRWRGIIVWSSGEWRNGSFSNLNSSLHKEQFNFTYFSNESITYFEYASISGHIIMGPLGTLNASGVSYSCVDGDIPSGCTMPRPAKCREDEKLYLPSWNSIGKMSRKGFIFDESDNLTISDCWMKCLNNCSCVAYTFANQDGTGCEIWSQGTAFYFLETDSAVGRPIFFFHSGTKAIEKRSKQASEFSDIGENSEISVAYDECKVQWKKKRTSGNMHIFDFITILEATDNFSFTNKIGEGGFGPVYKVDEFSTHMNMIGVQSSMYNF
;
A
#
# COMPACT_ATOMS: atom_id res chain seq x y z
N MET A 1 16.12 -13.51 -77.52
CA MET A 1 16.78 -14.59 -76.75
C MET A 1 18.24 -14.18 -76.50
N PHE A 2 18.53 -13.67 -75.31
CA PHE A 2 19.85 -13.72 -74.65
C PHE A 2 19.59 -13.38 -73.18
N PRO A 3 19.72 -14.34 -72.23
CA PRO A 3 19.57 -14.03 -70.82
C PRO A 3 20.91 -13.47 -70.30
N LEU A 4 20.89 -12.24 -69.82
CA LEU A 4 21.99 -11.66 -69.05
C LEU A 4 22.11 -12.42 -67.71
N LYS A 5 23.05 -13.37 -67.65
CA LYS A 5 23.50 -14.00 -66.40
C LYS A 5 24.21 -12.94 -65.55
N MET A 6 23.48 -12.30 -64.64
CA MET A 6 24.11 -11.59 -63.52
C MET A 6 24.75 -12.61 -62.58
N THR A 7 26.05 -12.44 -62.33
CA THR A 7 26.84 -13.26 -61.41
C THR A 7 26.36 -13.11 -59.96
N SER A 8 26.46 -14.19 -59.18
CA SER A 8 25.95 -14.30 -57.79
C SER A 8 26.36 -13.14 -56.87
N SER A 9 27.58 -12.61 -57.04
CA SER A 9 28.10 -11.46 -56.30
C SER A 9 27.30 -10.16 -56.50
N LYS A 10 26.76 -9.91 -57.70
CA LYS A 10 25.96 -8.71 -57.98
C LYS A 10 24.52 -8.81 -57.46
N ARG A 11 23.99 -10.02 -57.27
CA ARG A 11 22.67 -10.24 -56.63
C ARG A 11 22.74 -10.00 -55.12
N ILE A 12 23.83 -10.41 -54.47
CA ILE A 12 24.04 -10.19 -53.04
C ILE A 12 24.19 -8.70 -52.72
N LEU A 13 24.90 -7.94 -53.56
CA LEU A 13 25.05 -6.50 -53.35
C LEU A 13 23.74 -5.72 -53.52
N CYS A 14 22.88 -6.11 -54.48
CA CYS A 14 21.54 -5.54 -54.64
C CYS A 14 20.57 -5.94 -53.51
N PHE A 15 20.70 -7.13 -52.94
CA PHE A 15 19.90 -7.54 -51.78
C PHE A 15 20.32 -6.80 -50.52
N ILE A 16 21.63 -6.59 -50.29
CA ILE A 16 22.14 -5.84 -49.13
C ILE A 16 21.72 -4.36 -49.19
N THR A 17 21.71 -3.73 -50.37
CA THR A 17 21.24 -2.35 -50.50
C THR A 17 19.72 -2.22 -50.38
N PHE A 18 18.94 -3.23 -50.79
CA PHE A 18 17.48 -3.24 -50.63
C PHE A 18 17.06 -3.54 -49.18
N THR A 19 17.79 -4.40 -48.44
CA THR A 19 17.56 -4.61 -47.01
C THR A 19 18.03 -3.43 -46.15
N CYS A 20 19.07 -2.69 -46.56
CA CYS A 20 19.47 -1.44 -45.89
C CYS A 20 18.51 -0.27 -46.14
N PHE A 21 17.76 -0.28 -47.25
CA PHE A 21 16.72 0.72 -47.50
C PHE A 21 15.39 0.39 -46.81
N LEU A 22 15.14 -0.88 -46.45
CA LEU A 22 13.96 -1.30 -45.68
C LEU A 22 14.13 -1.23 -44.16
N SER A 23 15.36 -1.00 -43.66
CA SER A 23 15.61 -0.68 -42.25
C SER A 23 15.62 0.83 -41.95
N LEU A 24 15.23 1.67 -42.91
CA LEU A 24 15.15 3.12 -42.79
C LEU A 24 13.74 3.67 -43.05
N THR A 25 12.69 3.02 -42.57
CA THR A 25 11.37 3.65 -42.40
C THR A 25 10.60 3.08 -41.20
N ASN A 26 11.17 3.16 -40.00
CA ASN A 26 10.32 3.48 -38.86
C ASN A 26 10.21 5.00 -38.86
N PRO A 27 9.02 5.61 -38.81
CA PRO A 27 8.93 7.03 -38.54
C PRO A 27 9.51 7.26 -37.14
N SER A 28 10.79 7.64 -37.08
CA SER A 28 11.43 8.17 -35.88
C SER A 28 10.92 9.60 -35.65
N ASN A 29 9.61 9.73 -35.45
CA ASN A 29 8.95 10.99 -35.10
C ASN A 29 8.46 10.98 -33.65
N LEU A 30 9.06 10.15 -32.79
CA LEU A 30 9.13 10.51 -31.37
C LEU A 30 10.36 11.41 -31.22
N ARG A 31 10.12 12.71 -31.07
CA ARG A 31 11.02 13.53 -30.25
C ARG A 31 11.08 12.77 -28.93
N GLY A 32 12.26 12.35 -28.47
CA GLY A 32 12.39 11.36 -27.39
C GLY A 32 11.57 11.70 -26.13
N ASP A 33 11.28 12.97 -25.90
CA ASP A 33 10.51 13.51 -24.79
C ASP A 33 9.04 13.88 -25.09
N THR A 34 8.60 13.88 -26.35
CA THR A 34 7.32 14.49 -26.78
C THR A 34 6.41 13.52 -27.52
N LEU A 35 5.16 13.42 -27.07
CA LEU A 35 4.05 12.78 -27.75
C LEU A 35 3.22 13.83 -28.50
N LEU A 36 3.19 13.71 -29.83
CA LEU A 36 2.37 14.57 -30.70
C LEU A 36 0.94 14.05 -30.82
N GLN A 37 0.00 14.95 -31.11
CA GLN A 37 -1.38 14.59 -31.43
C GLN A 37 -1.46 13.58 -32.58
N GLY A 38 -2.36 12.60 -32.45
CA GLY A 38 -2.51 11.50 -33.41
C GLY A 38 -1.42 10.42 -33.32
N HIS A 39 -0.32 10.65 -32.60
CA HIS A 39 0.66 9.61 -32.28
C HIS A 39 0.28 8.87 -31.00
N GLN A 40 0.84 7.67 -30.85
CA GLN A 40 0.56 6.78 -29.75
C GLN A 40 1.85 6.33 -29.08
N LEU A 41 1.83 6.30 -27.74
CA LEU A 41 2.84 5.65 -26.95
C LEU A 41 2.31 4.28 -26.54
N VAL A 42 2.76 3.24 -27.24
CA VAL A 42 2.47 1.82 -26.94
C VAL A 42 3.43 1.29 -25.88
N ALA A 43 3.11 0.15 -25.26
CA ALA A 43 3.88 -0.36 -24.12
C ALA A 43 5.34 -0.73 -24.38
N THR A 44 5.74 -1.02 -25.62
CA THR A 44 7.14 -1.26 -26.00
C THR A 44 7.97 0.02 -26.07
N ASN A 45 7.30 1.18 -26.08
CA ASN A 45 7.92 2.49 -26.25
C ASN A 45 7.91 3.26 -24.93
N HIS A 46 8.71 4.31 -24.88
CA HIS A 46 8.82 5.20 -23.73
C HIS A 46 9.14 6.62 -24.19
N LEU A 47 8.74 7.62 -23.39
CA LEU A 47 9.28 8.98 -23.49
C LEU A 47 10.41 9.13 -22.48
N VAL A 48 11.48 9.81 -22.86
CA VAL A 48 12.64 10.11 -22.02
C VAL A 48 12.80 11.62 -21.98
N SER A 49 12.96 12.19 -20.79
CA SER A 49 13.24 13.63 -20.65
C SER A 49 14.55 13.99 -21.36
N SER A 50 14.71 15.24 -21.77
CA SER A 50 15.89 15.69 -22.55
C SER A 50 17.25 15.30 -21.94
N SER A 51 17.36 15.29 -20.60
CA SER A 51 18.55 14.87 -19.84
C SER A 51 18.70 13.36 -19.62
N GLY A 52 17.67 12.55 -19.90
CA GLY A 52 17.68 11.12 -19.59
C GLY A 52 17.31 10.73 -18.16
N LEU A 53 17.02 11.70 -17.28
CA LEU A 53 16.76 11.45 -15.86
C LEU A 53 15.39 10.83 -15.56
N PHE A 54 14.40 11.12 -16.40
CA PHE A 54 13.03 10.64 -16.24
C PHE A 54 12.57 9.89 -17.48
N ALA A 55 11.83 8.81 -17.28
CA ALA A 55 11.21 8.05 -18.37
C ALA A 55 9.74 7.76 -18.09
N LEU A 56 8.85 8.09 -19.02
CA LEU A 56 7.44 7.72 -19.00
C LEU A 56 7.25 6.44 -19.83
N ARG A 57 6.66 5.40 -19.23
CA ARG A 57 6.36 4.14 -19.92
C ARG A 57 5.23 3.38 -19.26
N PHE A 58 4.67 2.43 -20.02
CA PHE A 58 3.86 1.38 -19.42
C PHE A 58 4.73 0.38 -18.68
N PHE A 59 4.20 -0.16 -17.60
CA PHE A 59 4.86 -1.19 -16.83
C PHE A 59 3.84 -2.10 -16.16
N GLN A 60 4.31 -3.26 -15.75
CA GLN A 60 3.53 -4.28 -15.07
C GLN A 60 4.10 -4.47 -13.66
N LEU A 61 3.22 -4.69 -12.69
CA LEU A 61 3.61 -5.23 -11.39
C LEU A 61 3.45 -6.74 -11.44
N ASP A 62 4.44 -7.47 -10.91
CA ASP A 62 4.40 -8.93 -10.83
C ASP A 62 3.20 -9.38 -9.98
N GLY A 63 2.22 -9.97 -10.65
CA GLY A 63 1.16 -10.79 -10.08
C GLY A 63 1.18 -12.15 -10.76
N SER A 64 0.42 -13.12 -10.26
CA SER A 64 0.17 -14.37 -11.00
C SER A 64 -0.26 -14.04 -12.44
N GLU A 65 0.06 -14.89 -13.43
CA GLU A 65 -0.20 -14.63 -14.85
C GLU A 65 -1.65 -14.14 -15.11
N ASP A 66 -2.63 -14.69 -14.39
CA ASP A 66 -4.05 -14.35 -14.47
C ASP A 66 -4.49 -13.00 -13.85
N ASN A 67 -3.60 -12.28 -13.15
CA ASN A 67 -3.89 -11.02 -12.44
C ASN A 67 -2.92 -9.88 -12.81
N SER A 68 -2.37 -9.94 -14.03
CA SER A 68 -1.45 -8.93 -14.55
C SER A 68 -2.10 -7.54 -14.53
N LYS A 69 -1.48 -6.59 -13.80
CA LYS A 69 -1.94 -5.20 -13.69
C LYS A 69 -0.97 -4.28 -14.43
N PHE A 70 -1.46 -3.54 -15.42
CA PHE A 70 -0.67 -2.59 -16.20
C PHE A 70 -0.93 -1.14 -15.76
N TYR A 71 0.16 -0.38 -15.73
CA TYR A 71 0.19 1.00 -15.29
C TYR A 71 1.00 1.87 -16.25
N LEU A 72 0.66 3.14 -16.33
CA LEU A 72 1.48 4.18 -16.94
C LEU A 72 2.14 4.99 -15.82
N GLY A 73 3.47 5.12 -15.86
CA GLY A 73 4.20 5.87 -14.83
C GLY A 73 5.48 6.51 -15.31
N ILE A 74 5.93 7.50 -14.54
CA ILE A 74 7.21 8.19 -14.72
C ILE A 74 8.20 7.58 -13.73
N SER A 75 9.31 7.05 -14.25
CA SER A 75 10.38 6.47 -13.44
C SER A 75 11.62 7.36 -13.39
N ALA A 76 12.28 7.39 -12.24
CA ALA A 76 13.60 7.97 -12.01
C ALA A 76 14.44 6.94 -11.22
N ASN A 77 15.67 6.64 -11.66
CA ASN A 77 16.58 5.68 -11.02
C ASN A 77 15.91 4.34 -10.60
N ASN A 78 15.14 3.73 -11.51
CA ASN A 78 14.38 2.48 -11.30
C ASN A 78 13.21 2.54 -10.31
N TYR A 79 12.84 3.73 -9.81
CA TYR A 79 11.66 3.94 -8.99
C TYR A 79 10.59 4.75 -9.72
N TYR A 80 9.31 4.38 -9.57
CA TYR A 80 8.19 5.15 -10.14
C TYR A 80 7.78 6.30 -9.21
N VAL A 81 8.07 7.53 -9.64
CA VAL A 81 7.80 8.78 -8.90
C VAL A 81 6.41 9.35 -9.19
N TRP A 82 5.74 8.86 -10.24
CA TRP A 82 4.37 9.23 -10.58
C TRP A 82 3.68 8.10 -11.34
N VAL A 83 2.39 7.89 -11.08
CA VAL A 83 1.59 6.83 -11.71
C VAL A 83 0.21 7.39 -12.10
N ALA A 84 -0.15 7.30 -13.37
CA ALA A 84 -1.35 7.91 -13.92
C ALA A 84 -2.64 7.20 -13.48
N ASN A 85 -2.63 5.87 -13.51
CA ASN A 85 -3.80 5.02 -13.32
C ASN A 85 -3.64 4.11 -12.09
N ARG A 86 -3.08 4.65 -11.01
CA ARG A 86 -2.72 3.87 -9.80
C ARG A 86 -3.91 3.10 -9.21
N ASP A 87 -5.09 3.72 -9.18
CA ASP A 87 -6.32 3.16 -8.61
C ASP A 87 -7.23 2.47 -9.64
N ASN A 88 -6.90 2.60 -10.93
CA ASN A 88 -7.62 2.00 -12.05
C ASN A 88 -6.62 1.25 -12.97
N PRO A 89 -6.01 0.15 -12.51
CA PRO A 89 -5.11 -0.64 -13.34
C PRO A 89 -5.80 -1.21 -14.56
N ILE A 90 -5.01 -1.46 -15.60
CA ILE A 90 -5.49 -2.12 -16.82
C ILE A 90 -5.25 -3.63 -16.68
N HIS A 91 -6.24 -4.44 -17.04
CA HIS A 91 -6.24 -5.90 -16.81
C HIS A 91 -6.19 -6.73 -18.10
N ASP A 92 -6.56 -6.13 -19.22
CA ASP A 92 -6.82 -6.77 -20.51
C ASP A 92 -5.65 -6.60 -21.50
N GLY A 93 -4.45 -6.32 -20.98
CA GLY A 93 -3.22 -6.17 -21.75
C GLY A 93 -2.57 -4.78 -21.62
N PRO A 94 -1.46 -4.55 -22.33
CA PRO A 94 -0.76 -3.27 -22.30
C PRO A 94 -1.64 -2.14 -22.82
N GLY A 95 -1.67 -1.03 -22.08
CA GLY A 95 -2.36 0.18 -22.50
C GLY A 95 -1.62 0.96 -23.59
N VAL A 96 -2.33 1.93 -24.17
CA VAL A 96 -1.82 2.90 -25.14
C VAL A 96 -2.13 4.30 -24.64
N LEU A 97 -1.12 5.16 -24.52
CA LEU A 97 -1.31 6.57 -24.23
C LEU A 97 -1.41 7.34 -25.55
N ALA A 98 -2.46 8.14 -25.70
CA ALA A 98 -2.71 8.90 -26.93
C ALA A 98 -3.33 10.27 -26.64
N ILE A 99 -3.13 11.18 -27.59
CA ILE A 99 -3.86 12.45 -27.70
C ILE A 99 -4.76 12.36 -28.93
N ASP A 100 -6.08 12.40 -28.72
CA ASP A 100 -7.04 12.25 -29.83
C ASP A 100 -7.20 13.53 -30.66
N GLU A 101 -7.98 13.44 -31.74
CA GLU A 101 -8.27 14.56 -32.65
C GLU A 101 -8.93 15.76 -31.97
N TYR A 102 -9.56 15.56 -30.80
CA TYR A 102 -10.20 16.61 -30.01
C TYR A 102 -9.24 17.23 -28.96
N GLY A 103 -8.01 16.72 -28.85
CA GLY A 103 -7.02 17.18 -27.89
C GLY A 103 -7.18 16.58 -26.49
N ASN A 104 -7.92 15.48 -26.34
CA ASN A 104 -8.02 14.77 -25.07
C ASN A 104 -6.80 13.87 -24.85
N LEU A 105 -6.24 13.90 -23.65
CA LEU A 105 -5.17 12.98 -23.23
C LEU A 105 -5.80 11.79 -22.52
N LYS A 106 -5.59 10.58 -23.05
CA LYS A 106 -6.23 9.36 -22.54
C LYS A 106 -5.35 8.13 -22.66
N ILE A 107 -5.58 7.19 -21.75
CA ILE A 107 -5.04 5.84 -21.80
C ILE A 107 -6.14 4.92 -22.31
N LEU A 108 -5.83 4.11 -23.32
CA LEU A 108 -6.74 3.17 -23.96
C LEU A 108 -6.26 1.75 -23.67
N SER A 109 -7.17 0.85 -23.35
CA SER A 109 -6.97 -0.60 -23.40
C SER A 109 -8.03 -1.23 -24.33
N SER A 110 -8.09 -2.56 -24.42
CA SER A 110 -9.09 -3.22 -25.26
C SER A 110 -10.53 -3.05 -24.74
N THR A 111 -10.69 -2.79 -23.45
CA THR A 111 -11.98 -2.71 -22.74
C THR A 111 -12.18 -1.40 -21.99
N SER A 112 -11.11 -0.65 -21.70
CA SER A 112 -11.17 0.54 -20.85
C SER A 112 -10.61 1.79 -21.51
N THR A 113 -11.15 2.95 -21.12
CA THR A 113 -10.61 4.26 -21.48
C THR A 113 -10.49 5.09 -20.21
N ILE A 114 -9.27 5.53 -19.89
CA ILE A 114 -8.96 6.36 -18.74
C ILE A 114 -8.61 7.75 -19.25
N MET A 115 -9.47 8.73 -18.93
CA MET A 115 -9.27 10.12 -19.32
C MET A 115 -8.32 10.80 -18.32
N LEU A 116 -7.15 11.25 -18.79
CA LEU A 116 -6.23 12.07 -17.98
C LEU A 116 -6.58 13.56 -18.11
N TYR A 117 -7.01 13.98 -19.31
CA TYR A 117 -7.48 15.33 -19.59
C TYR A 117 -8.57 15.32 -20.66
N SER A 118 -9.64 16.09 -20.43
CA SER A 118 -10.72 16.31 -21.38
C SER A 118 -10.72 17.76 -21.86
N ALA A 119 -10.56 17.94 -23.17
CA ALA A 119 -10.58 19.25 -23.81
C ALA A 119 -12.00 19.84 -23.79
N LYS A 120 -12.11 21.14 -23.51
CA LYS A 120 -13.38 21.87 -23.69
C LYS A 120 -13.67 22.00 -25.19
N ALA A 121 -14.95 21.85 -25.56
CA ALA A 121 -15.52 21.66 -26.91
C ALA A 121 -15.29 22.78 -27.95
N THR A 122 -14.26 23.62 -27.80
CA THR A 122 -13.97 24.72 -28.71
C THR A 122 -12.58 24.59 -29.35
N SER A 123 -12.60 24.60 -30.69
CA SER A 123 -11.53 24.71 -31.70
C SER A 123 -10.58 23.52 -31.91
N ASN A 124 -10.18 23.33 -33.17
CA ASN A 124 -9.07 22.49 -33.64
C ASN A 124 -7.76 22.95 -32.96
N LYS A 125 -7.51 22.47 -31.74
CA LYS A 125 -6.30 22.78 -30.99
C LYS A 125 -5.21 21.80 -31.40
N SER A 126 -4.08 22.35 -31.83
CA SER A 126 -2.84 21.57 -31.92
C SER A 126 -2.32 21.34 -30.51
N VAL A 127 -2.16 20.08 -30.12
CA VAL A 127 -1.78 19.69 -28.75
C VAL A 127 -0.58 18.75 -28.78
N SER A 128 0.32 18.89 -27.81
CA SER A 128 1.41 17.93 -27.59
C SER A 128 1.66 17.72 -26.10
N ALA A 129 2.09 16.52 -25.72
CA ALA A 129 2.55 16.25 -24.35
C ALA A 129 4.07 16.09 -24.33
N THR A 130 4.75 16.78 -23.42
CA THR A 130 6.22 16.73 -23.30
C THR A 130 6.63 16.35 -21.87
N LEU A 131 7.57 15.42 -21.73
CA LEU A 131 8.19 15.04 -20.47
C LEU A 131 9.41 15.94 -20.21
N LEU A 132 9.31 16.79 -19.20
CA LEU A 132 10.36 17.75 -18.83
C LEU A 132 11.43 17.11 -17.95
N ASP A 133 12.60 17.75 -17.87
CA ASP A 133 13.72 17.34 -16.99
C ASP A 133 13.45 17.50 -15.50
N THR A 134 12.34 18.12 -15.14
CA THR A 134 11.82 18.13 -13.76
C THR A 134 11.07 16.83 -13.41
N GLY A 135 10.76 15.98 -14.39
CA GLY A 135 9.86 14.84 -14.24
C GLY A 135 8.38 15.19 -14.44
N ASN A 136 8.07 16.44 -14.81
CA ASN A 136 6.70 16.87 -15.10
C ASN A 136 6.31 16.49 -16.53
N LEU A 137 5.20 15.77 -16.69
CA LEU A 137 4.58 15.51 -17.99
C LEU A 137 3.55 16.61 -18.25
N VAL A 138 3.77 17.44 -19.25
CA VAL A 138 2.97 18.65 -19.49
C VAL A 138 2.27 18.57 -20.84
N LEU A 139 0.96 18.81 -20.86
CA LEU A 139 0.14 18.94 -22.05
C LEU A 139 0.07 20.41 -22.48
N HIS A 140 0.56 20.71 -23.67
CA HIS A 140 0.63 22.06 -24.23
C HIS A 140 -0.40 22.26 -25.35
N GLU A 141 -1.07 23.41 -25.35
CA GLU A 141 -1.70 23.94 -26.56
C GLU A 141 -0.63 24.67 -27.37
N LEU A 142 -0.54 24.40 -28.67
CA LEU A 142 0.44 24.98 -29.57
C LEU A 142 -0.18 26.06 -30.47
N ASN A 143 0.63 27.06 -30.80
CA ASN A 143 0.35 28.03 -31.86
C ASN A 143 0.60 27.39 -33.24
N ILE A 144 0.19 28.09 -34.30
CA ILE A 144 0.37 27.63 -35.69
C ILE A 144 1.86 27.46 -36.04
N ASP A 145 2.73 28.25 -35.43
CA ASP A 145 4.19 28.18 -35.59
C ASP A 145 4.85 27.06 -34.75
N GLY A 146 4.07 26.29 -33.99
CA GLY A 146 4.54 25.24 -33.10
C GLY A 146 5.03 25.72 -31.73
N SER A 147 4.99 27.03 -31.44
CA SER A 147 5.34 27.55 -30.11
C SER A 147 4.26 27.23 -29.06
N VAL A 148 4.66 27.08 -27.79
CA VAL A 148 3.72 26.81 -26.70
C VAL A 148 2.85 28.04 -26.45
N LYS A 149 1.54 27.88 -26.62
CA LYS A 149 0.52 28.91 -26.34
C LYS A 149 0.16 28.94 -24.86
N ARG A 150 -0.12 27.78 -24.26
CA ARG A 150 -0.42 27.62 -22.82
C ARG A 150 -0.32 26.16 -22.37
N VAL A 151 -0.26 25.96 -21.06
CA VAL A 151 -0.41 24.64 -20.41
C VAL A 151 -1.90 24.32 -20.24
N LEU A 152 -2.30 23.11 -20.63
CA LEU A 152 -3.65 22.59 -20.49
C LEU A 152 -3.79 21.64 -19.30
N TRP A 153 -2.75 20.85 -19.03
CA TRP A 153 -2.70 19.84 -17.97
C TRP A 153 -1.25 19.51 -17.64
N GLN A 154 -0.96 19.07 -16.42
CA GLN A 154 0.37 18.59 -16.03
C GLN A 154 0.31 17.52 -14.92
N SER A 155 1.24 16.58 -14.93
CA SER A 155 1.30 15.51 -13.92
C SER A 155 1.59 16.03 -12.52
N PHE A 156 2.31 17.14 -12.40
CA PHE A 156 2.60 17.79 -11.11
C PHE A 156 1.35 18.28 -10.37
N ASP A 157 0.22 18.44 -11.06
CA ASP A 157 -1.04 18.75 -10.40
C ASP A 157 -1.71 17.53 -9.75
N TYR A 158 -1.27 16.32 -10.09
CA TYR A 158 -1.83 15.06 -9.59
C TYR A 158 -0.74 14.18 -8.96
N PRO A 159 -0.10 14.64 -7.87
CA PRO A 159 0.92 13.85 -7.17
C PRO A 159 0.39 12.49 -6.71
N THR A 160 1.29 11.51 -6.60
CA THR A 160 0.98 10.17 -6.05
C THR A 160 1.52 10.05 -4.63
N ASP A 161 2.56 9.26 -4.41
CA ASP A 161 3.23 9.09 -3.12
C ASP A 161 4.54 9.89 -3.01
N THR A 162 4.97 10.52 -4.09
CA THR A 162 6.28 11.17 -4.22
C THR A 162 6.12 12.66 -4.51
N LEU A 163 6.93 13.48 -3.84
CA LEU A 163 7.12 14.90 -4.11
C LEU A 163 8.50 15.12 -4.73
N LEU A 164 8.52 15.69 -5.94
CA LEU A 164 9.72 16.12 -6.66
C LEU A 164 9.92 17.64 -6.52
N PRO A 165 11.13 18.16 -6.78
CA PRO A 165 11.36 19.60 -6.79
C PRO A 165 10.43 20.30 -7.81
N GLY A 166 9.78 21.39 -7.41
CA GLY A 166 8.80 22.10 -8.22
C GLY A 166 7.37 21.56 -8.14
N MET A 167 7.13 20.42 -7.48
CA MET A 167 5.78 20.00 -7.11
C MET A 167 5.29 20.79 -5.89
N LYS A 168 3.96 20.92 -5.79
CA LYS A 168 3.29 21.69 -4.74
C LYS A 168 2.61 20.76 -3.73
N ILE A 169 2.54 21.19 -2.48
CA ILE A 169 1.62 20.67 -1.46
C ILE A 169 0.80 21.84 -0.96
N GLY A 170 -0.50 21.86 -1.25
CA GLY A 170 -1.28 23.07 -1.07
C GLY A 170 -2.70 22.99 -1.58
N TYR A 171 -3.21 24.16 -1.91
CA TYR A 171 -4.61 24.37 -2.27
C TYR A 171 -4.76 25.51 -3.29
N ASP A 172 -5.53 25.25 -4.34
CA ASP A 172 -6.05 26.26 -5.25
C ASP A 172 -7.45 26.67 -4.80
N LYS A 173 -7.59 27.95 -4.44
CA LYS A 173 -8.83 28.54 -3.91
C LYS A 173 -9.88 28.75 -4.99
N ASN A 174 -9.46 28.89 -6.26
CA ASN A 174 -10.36 29.14 -7.36
C ASN A 174 -11.02 27.85 -7.85
N THR A 175 -10.23 26.78 -7.97
CA THR A 175 -10.70 25.48 -8.48
C THR A 175 -11.11 24.51 -7.38
N GLY A 176 -10.68 24.75 -6.14
CA GLY A 176 -10.82 23.81 -5.02
C GLY A 176 -9.82 22.65 -5.06
N HIS A 177 -8.89 22.66 -6.02
CA HIS A 177 -7.93 21.60 -6.21
C HIS A 177 -6.93 21.52 -5.04
N ARG A 178 -6.63 20.31 -4.59
CA ARG A 178 -5.73 20.06 -3.46
C ARG A 178 -4.51 19.29 -3.95
N TRP A 179 -3.33 19.84 -3.72
CA TRP A 179 -2.09 19.08 -3.91
C TRP A 179 -1.71 18.42 -2.58
N SER A 180 -1.67 17.09 -2.58
CA SER A 180 -1.32 16.27 -1.42
C SER A 180 -0.72 14.94 -1.87
N LEU A 181 0.21 14.39 -1.09
CA LEU A 181 0.66 13.02 -1.32
C LEU A 181 -0.31 12.03 -0.69
N THR A 182 -0.45 10.86 -1.30
CA THR A 182 -1.16 9.71 -0.76
C THR A 182 -0.26 8.49 -0.86
N ALA A 183 0.02 7.87 0.28
CA ALA A 183 0.86 6.68 0.36
C ALA A 183 0.28 5.53 -0.48
N ARG A 184 1.12 4.54 -0.78
CA ARG A 184 0.66 3.24 -1.28
C ARG A 184 -0.08 2.47 -0.20
N ARG A 185 -0.92 1.52 -0.61
CA ARG A 185 -1.64 0.63 0.33
C ARG A 185 -0.70 -0.38 0.98
N SER A 186 0.28 -0.87 0.24
CA SER A 186 1.37 -1.73 0.72
C SER A 186 2.64 -1.49 -0.10
N TYR A 187 3.73 -2.18 0.22
CA TYR A 187 4.95 -2.13 -0.59
C TYR A 187 4.81 -2.87 -1.93
N SER A 188 3.84 -3.79 -2.05
CA SER A 188 3.62 -4.61 -3.25
C SER A 188 2.50 -4.07 -4.15
N THR A 189 1.78 -3.03 -3.74
CA THR A 189 0.63 -2.47 -4.48
C THR A 189 0.81 -0.97 -4.72
N LEU A 190 0.27 -0.45 -5.84
CA LEU A 190 0.27 0.99 -6.15
C LEU A 190 -1.01 1.72 -5.74
N TRP A 191 -2.03 0.98 -5.31
CA TRP A 191 -3.30 1.55 -4.87
C TRP A 191 -3.11 2.55 -3.75
N SER A 192 -4.00 3.53 -3.68
CA SER A 192 -4.06 4.52 -2.63
C SER A 192 -4.25 3.85 -1.26
N GLY A 193 -3.37 4.21 -0.33
CA GLY A 193 -3.34 3.72 1.05
C GLY A 193 -3.98 4.68 2.04
N SER A 194 -3.75 4.42 3.33
CA SER A 194 -4.42 5.13 4.42
C SER A 194 -3.76 6.45 4.83
N PHE A 195 -2.52 6.70 4.38
CA PHE A 195 -1.76 7.88 4.76
C PHE A 195 -1.74 8.95 3.68
N SER A 196 -1.80 10.21 4.10
CA SER A 196 -1.68 11.37 3.21
C SER A 196 -0.86 12.49 3.84
N LEU A 197 -0.13 13.25 3.01
CA LEU A 197 0.61 14.44 3.42
C LEU A 197 -0.03 15.66 2.76
N SER A 198 -0.46 16.64 3.55
CA SER A 198 -1.07 17.86 3.02
C SER A 198 -0.73 19.10 3.82
N LEU A 199 -1.07 20.26 3.25
CA LEU A 199 -1.07 21.54 3.95
C LEU A 199 -2.25 21.65 4.93
N ASP A 200 -1.98 22.19 6.13
CA ASP A 200 -2.97 22.76 7.06
C ASP A 200 -2.86 24.28 7.05
N LEU A 201 -3.89 24.94 6.51
CA LEU A 201 -3.94 26.39 6.33
C LEU A 201 -4.10 27.17 7.64
N LYS A 202 -4.70 26.56 8.67
CA LYS A 202 -4.99 27.27 9.93
C LYS A 202 -3.70 27.59 10.69
N ILE A 203 -2.79 26.61 10.71
CA ILE A 203 -1.53 26.68 11.44
C ILE A 203 -0.34 26.92 10.49
N LYS A 204 -0.55 26.90 9.15
CA LYS A 204 0.51 27.01 8.14
C LYS A 204 1.61 25.96 8.34
N GLN A 205 1.21 24.69 8.28
CA GLN A 205 2.09 23.56 8.54
C GLN A 205 1.81 22.40 7.57
N LEU A 206 2.77 21.51 7.39
CA LEU A 206 2.56 20.21 6.76
C LEU A 206 2.06 19.22 7.80
N VAL A 207 1.12 18.36 7.42
CA VAL A 207 0.50 17.38 8.31
C VAL A 207 0.34 16.05 7.60
N SER A 208 0.80 15.00 8.26
CA SER A 208 0.52 13.61 7.87
C SER A 208 -0.77 13.17 8.52
N ARG A 209 -1.67 12.57 7.74
CA ARG A 209 -2.93 12.02 8.23
C ARG A 209 -3.05 10.55 7.93
N TRP A 210 -3.51 9.79 8.91
CA TRP A 210 -4.02 8.43 8.75
C TRP A 210 -5.55 8.47 8.73
N ARG A 211 -6.18 8.07 7.62
CA ARG A 211 -7.65 8.11 7.43
C ARG A 211 -8.31 9.42 7.90
N GLY A 212 -7.66 10.55 7.62
CA GLY A 212 -8.13 11.89 8.00
C GLY A 212 -7.72 12.35 9.41
N ILE A 213 -7.23 11.46 10.27
CA ILE A 213 -6.72 11.78 11.61
C ILE A 213 -5.26 12.24 11.50
N ILE A 214 -4.92 13.40 12.05
CA ILE A 214 -3.55 13.91 12.07
C ILE A 214 -2.70 13.05 13.00
N VAL A 215 -1.63 12.47 12.45
CA VAL A 215 -0.67 11.63 13.20
C VAL A 215 0.70 12.30 13.34
N TRP A 216 0.98 13.28 12.49
CA TRP A 216 2.21 14.07 12.55
C TRP A 216 1.97 15.49 12.02
N SER A 217 2.68 16.46 12.60
CA SER A 217 2.76 17.81 12.07
C SER A 217 4.20 18.32 12.02
N SER A 218 4.53 19.06 10.96
CA SER A 218 5.80 19.80 10.86
C SER A 218 5.92 20.90 11.91
N GLY A 219 4.78 21.30 12.50
CA GLY A 219 4.67 22.53 13.27
C GLY A 219 4.62 23.76 12.36
N GLU A 220 4.28 24.90 12.96
CA GLU A 220 4.02 26.14 12.24
C GLU A 220 5.26 26.63 11.48
N TRP A 221 5.03 27.07 10.25
CA TRP A 221 6.06 27.67 9.41
C TRP A 221 6.41 29.08 9.88
N ARG A 222 7.65 29.26 10.37
CA ARG A 222 8.19 30.56 10.79
C ARG A 222 9.64 30.72 10.34
N ASN A 223 9.98 31.91 9.86
CA ASN A 223 11.34 32.31 9.48
C ASN A 223 12.05 31.31 8.54
N GLY A 224 11.33 30.77 7.55
CA GLY A 224 11.91 29.85 6.56
C GLY A 224 12.10 28.41 7.06
N SER A 225 11.48 28.03 8.18
CA SER A 225 11.62 26.68 8.74
C SER A 225 10.35 26.22 9.45
N PHE A 226 10.22 24.89 9.58
CA PHE A 226 9.19 24.27 10.39
C PHE A 226 9.73 23.97 11.79
N SER A 227 8.94 24.25 12.84
CA SER A 227 9.40 24.11 14.23
C SER A 227 9.86 22.68 14.59
N ASN A 228 9.24 21.67 13.99
CA ASN A 228 9.54 20.27 14.28
C ASN A 228 10.55 19.62 13.31
N LEU A 229 11.02 20.35 12.29
CA LEU A 229 12.01 19.89 11.32
C LEU A 229 13.36 20.62 11.45
N ASN A 230 13.61 21.28 12.59
CA ASN A 230 14.75 22.18 12.80
C ASN A 230 16.09 21.48 13.13
N SER A 231 16.28 20.21 12.75
CA SER A 231 17.56 19.53 13.00
C SER A 231 18.64 20.01 12.00
N SER A 232 19.85 20.24 12.49
CA SER A 232 20.99 20.84 11.78
C SER A 232 21.43 20.06 10.53
N LEU A 233 21.08 18.77 10.43
CA LEU A 233 21.33 17.91 9.26
C LEU A 233 20.35 18.15 8.10
N HIS A 234 19.26 18.89 8.33
CA HIS A 234 18.15 19.05 7.37
C HIS A 234 18.23 20.28 6.47
N LYS A 235 19.07 21.26 6.80
CA LYS A 235 19.20 22.50 6.00
C LYS A 235 19.85 22.28 4.63
N GLU A 236 20.62 21.23 4.44
CA GLU A 236 21.47 21.09 3.26
C GLU A 236 20.82 20.38 2.06
N GLN A 237 19.67 19.69 2.24
CA GLN A 237 19.08 18.89 1.15
C GLN A 237 17.71 19.35 0.65
N PHE A 238 16.86 19.95 1.49
CA PHE A 238 15.49 20.34 1.11
C PHE A 238 15.17 21.74 1.62
N ASN A 239 15.19 22.73 0.72
CA ASN A 239 14.86 24.11 1.06
C ASN A 239 13.38 24.37 0.75
N PHE A 240 12.54 24.31 1.78
CA PHE A 240 11.10 24.58 1.64
C PHE A 240 10.83 26.08 1.46
N THR A 241 9.87 26.40 0.61
CA THR A 241 9.34 27.75 0.44
C THR A 241 7.83 27.71 0.60
N TYR A 242 7.29 28.80 1.14
CA TYR A 242 5.85 28.98 1.33
C TYR A 242 5.36 30.12 0.43
N PHE A 243 4.36 29.85 -0.39
CA PHE A 243 3.71 30.83 -1.22
C PHE A 243 2.23 30.94 -0.88
N SER A 244 1.71 32.16 -0.79
CA SER A 244 0.29 32.40 -0.59
C SER A 244 -0.13 33.72 -1.21
N ASN A 245 -1.12 33.68 -2.10
CA ASN A 245 -1.83 34.85 -2.61
C ASN A 245 -3.35 34.63 -2.55
N GLU A 246 -4.13 35.45 -3.25
CA GLU A 246 -5.60 35.35 -3.29
C GLU A 246 -6.11 34.07 -3.97
N SER A 247 -5.34 33.50 -4.91
CA SER A 247 -5.74 32.35 -5.71
C SER A 247 -5.19 31.02 -5.18
N ILE A 248 -3.93 30.96 -4.76
CA ILE A 248 -3.25 29.70 -4.40
C ILE A 248 -2.45 29.86 -3.11
N THR A 249 -2.36 28.76 -2.36
CA THR A 249 -1.50 28.66 -1.19
C THR A 249 -0.83 27.29 -1.19
N TYR A 250 0.51 27.25 -1.14
CA TYR A 250 1.23 25.98 -1.19
C TYR A 250 2.62 26.08 -0.54
N PHE A 251 3.14 24.90 -0.16
CA PHE A 251 4.56 24.66 0.02
C PHE A 251 5.13 24.00 -1.22
N GLU A 252 6.35 24.38 -1.56
CA GLU A 252 7.21 23.65 -2.49
C GLU A 252 8.60 23.52 -1.86
N TYR A 253 9.49 22.76 -2.47
CA TYR A 253 10.88 22.75 -2.06
C TYR A 253 11.80 22.85 -3.28
N ALA A 254 12.95 23.48 -3.06
CA ALA A 254 14.08 23.42 -3.95
C ALA A 254 15.11 22.44 -3.40
N SER A 255 15.70 21.63 -4.29
CA SER A 255 16.80 20.73 -3.97
C SER A 255 17.70 20.57 -5.19
N ILE A 256 19.00 20.38 -4.95
CA ILE A 256 19.98 20.05 -5.99
C ILE A 256 19.77 18.60 -6.48
N SER A 257 19.31 17.71 -5.58
CA SER A 257 18.98 16.33 -5.89
C SER A 257 18.13 15.73 -4.77
N GLY A 258 17.03 15.05 -5.11
CA GLY A 258 16.26 14.31 -4.12
C GLY A 258 14.75 14.34 -4.30
N HIS A 259 14.08 13.45 -3.58
CA HIS A 259 12.62 13.33 -3.57
C HIS A 259 12.14 12.99 -2.16
N ILE A 260 10.88 13.33 -1.87
CA ILE A 260 10.21 12.94 -0.63
C ILE A 260 9.16 11.88 -0.99
N ILE A 261 9.24 10.69 -0.41
CA ILE A 261 8.27 9.60 -0.60
C ILE A 261 7.50 9.38 0.70
N MET A 262 6.18 9.24 0.58
CA MET A 262 5.31 8.78 1.66
C MET A 262 5.09 7.26 1.56
N GLY A 263 5.68 6.52 2.49
CA GLY A 263 5.56 5.08 2.58
C GLY A 263 4.19 4.61 3.11
N PRO A 264 3.83 3.33 2.87
CA PRO A 264 2.54 2.74 3.27
C PRO A 264 2.33 2.70 4.79
N LEU A 265 3.40 2.79 5.58
CA LEU A 265 3.37 2.85 7.04
C LEU A 265 3.29 4.29 7.60
N GLY A 266 3.15 5.29 6.72
CA GLY A 266 3.17 6.71 7.10
C GLY A 266 4.57 7.29 7.29
N THR A 267 5.61 6.56 6.88
CA THR A 267 7.00 7.04 6.89
C THR A 267 7.21 8.08 5.78
N LEU A 268 7.86 9.19 6.09
CA LEU A 268 8.30 10.17 5.09
C LEU A 268 9.80 9.96 4.85
N ASN A 269 10.17 9.47 3.67
CA ASN A 269 11.57 9.29 3.29
C ASN A 269 12.01 10.43 2.39
N ALA A 270 12.94 11.26 2.86
CA ALA A 270 13.55 12.35 2.13
C ALA A 270 14.97 11.94 1.72
N SER A 271 15.14 11.38 0.52
CA SER A 271 16.43 10.94 -0.04
C SER A 271 17.30 10.08 0.89
N GLY A 272 16.70 9.13 1.60
CA GLY A 272 17.38 8.22 2.53
C GLY A 272 17.21 8.58 4.00
N VAL A 273 16.74 9.78 4.32
CA VAL A 273 16.38 10.18 5.69
C VAL A 273 14.91 9.87 5.93
N SER A 274 14.62 8.92 6.82
CA SER A 274 13.25 8.51 7.13
C SER A 274 12.74 9.18 8.40
N TYR A 275 11.57 9.81 8.31
CA TYR A 275 10.80 10.31 9.44
C TYR A 275 9.62 9.40 9.67
N SER A 276 9.49 8.91 10.90
CA SER A 276 8.48 7.95 11.26
C SER A 276 7.94 8.27 12.65
N CYS A 277 6.63 8.32 12.80
CA CYS A 277 6.03 8.39 14.14
C CYS A 277 5.99 7.04 14.85
N VAL A 278 6.65 6.02 14.27
CA VAL A 278 6.48 4.63 14.70
C VAL A 278 7.76 3.83 14.85
N ASP A 279 8.92 4.37 14.50
CA ASP A 279 10.19 3.68 14.70
C ASP A 279 11.37 4.66 14.83
N GLY A 280 12.42 4.24 15.54
CA GLY A 280 13.63 5.03 15.75
C GLY A 280 13.48 6.27 16.64
N ASP A 281 14.28 7.30 16.36
CA ASP A 281 14.18 8.62 17.00
C ASP A 281 12.92 9.33 16.50
N ILE A 282 11.87 9.26 17.32
CA ILE A 282 10.57 9.84 16.99
C ILE A 282 10.73 11.36 16.79
N PRO A 283 10.42 11.87 15.60
CA PRO A 283 10.54 13.30 15.34
C PRO A 283 9.48 14.05 16.17
N SER A 284 9.81 15.28 16.55
CA SER A 284 8.85 16.20 17.12
C SER A 284 7.59 16.32 16.22
N GLY A 285 6.43 16.55 16.84
CA GLY A 285 5.17 16.74 16.11
C GLY A 285 4.32 15.48 15.90
N CYS A 286 4.79 14.30 16.29
CA CYS A 286 3.95 13.10 16.30
C CYS A 286 2.81 13.21 17.31
N THR A 287 1.59 12.91 16.87
CA THR A 287 0.37 12.92 17.68
C THR A 287 -0.32 11.57 17.50
N MET A 288 0.02 10.58 18.34
CA MET A 288 -0.58 9.25 18.22
C MET A 288 -2.03 9.25 18.73
N PRO A 289 -2.93 8.47 18.11
CA PRO A 289 -4.28 8.26 18.63
C PRO A 289 -4.24 7.73 20.07
N ARG A 290 -5.15 8.19 20.93
CA ARG A 290 -5.28 7.64 22.29
C ARG A 290 -5.73 6.18 22.21
N PRO A 291 -5.05 5.23 22.87
CA PRO A 291 -5.44 3.84 22.83
C PRO A 291 -6.67 3.56 23.67
N ALA A 292 -7.22 2.36 23.54
CA ALA A 292 -8.23 1.84 24.45
C ALA A 292 -7.69 1.78 25.90
N LYS A 293 -8.58 1.97 26.88
CA LYS A 293 -8.24 1.98 28.32
C LYS A 293 -7.50 0.73 28.80
N CYS A 294 -7.66 -0.40 28.13
CA CYS A 294 -6.96 -1.65 28.45
C CYS A 294 -5.47 -1.66 28.05
N ARG A 295 -4.95 -0.57 27.48
CA ARG A 295 -3.58 -0.46 26.93
C ARG A 295 -2.78 0.65 27.62
N GLU A 296 -3.06 0.91 28.90
CA GLU A 296 -2.56 2.06 29.67
C GLU A 296 -1.02 2.21 29.75
N ASP A 297 -0.23 1.23 29.31
CA ASP A 297 1.25 1.25 29.34
C ASP A 297 1.94 0.83 28.03
N GLU A 298 1.22 0.61 26.93
CA GLU A 298 1.86 0.17 25.69
C GLU A 298 2.46 1.37 24.96
N LYS A 299 3.75 1.33 24.64
CA LYS A 299 4.40 2.32 23.75
C LYS A 299 3.64 2.29 22.42
N LEU A 300 2.85 3.33 22.16
CA LEU A 300 1.83 3.44 21.10
C LEU A 300 2.36 3.51 19.67
N TYR A 301 3.55 2.97 19.40
CA TYR A 301 4.17 3.02 18.09
C TYR A 301 3.71 1.83 17.26
N LEU A 302 3.52 1.98 15.93
CA LEU A 302 3.33 0.81 15.05
C LEU A 302 4.52 -0.13 15.35
N PRO A 303 4.30 -1.37 15.77
CA PRO A 303 5.39 -2.24 16.20
C PRO A 303 6.36 -2.44 15.05
N SER A 304 7.62 -2.06 15.28
CA SER A 304 8.75 -2.35 14.41
C SER A 304 9.17 -3.83 14.49
N TRP A 305 8.62 -4.60 15.42
CA TRP A 305 8.94 -6.00 15.64
C TRP A 305 7.89 -6.88 14.99
N ASN A 306 8.22 -7.36 13.79
CA ASN A 306 7.56 -8.52 13.21
C ASN A 306 8.38 -9.78 13.49
N SER A 307 7.73 -10.92 13.45
CA SER A 307 8.41 -12.22 13.39
C SER A 307 7.83 -13.01 12.24
N ILE A 308 8.67 -13.73 11.53
CA ILE A 308 8.21 -14.65 10.49
C ILE A 308 7.81 -15.95 11.18
N GLY A 309 6.56 -16.36 10.99
CA GLY A 309 6.08 -17.60 11.61
C GLY A 309 4.65 -17.95 11.25
N LYS A 310 4.07 -18.85 12.05
CA LYS A 310 2.70 -19.32 11.88
C LYS A 310 1.97 -19.35 13.22
N MET A 311 0.72 -18.88 13.22
CA MET A 311 -0.18 -18.99 14.36
C MET A 311 -0.80 -20.39 14.40
N SER A 312 -0.97 -20.95 15.59
CA SER A 312 -1.59 -22.27 15.80
C SER A 312 -3.01 -22.38 15.26
N ARG A 313 -3.71 -21.25 15.14
CA ARG A 313 -5.10 -21.15 14.66
C ARG A 313 -5.24 -20.03 13.62
N LYS A 314 -6.26 -20.13 12.76
CA LYS A 314 -6.64 -19.04 11.85
C LYS A 314 -7.08 -17.82 12.67
N GLY A 315 -6.66 -16.64 12.23
CA GLY A 315 -7.08 -15.39 12.84
C GLY A 315 -8.43 -14.94 12.29
N PHE A 316 -8.95 -13.88 12.90
CA PHE A 316 -10.15 -13.21 12.40
C PHE A 316 -9.77 -12.27 11.26
N ILE A 317 -10.31 -12.52 10.07
CA ILE A 317 -10.13 -11.70 8.86
C ILE A 317 -11.33 -10.77 8.73
N PHE A 318 -11.08 -9.48 8.51
CA PHE A 318 -12.14 -8.49 8.32
C PHE A 318 -12.70 -8.52 6.89
N ASP A 319 -14.03 -8.42 6.74
CA ASP A 319 -14.74 -8.46 5.44
C ASP A 319 -14.32 -7.35 4.45
N GLU A 320 -13.72 -6.25 4.93
CA GLU A 320 -13.21 -5.14 4.12
C GLU A 320 -11.71 -5.27 3.77
N SER A 321 -11.15 -6.48 3.84
CA SER A 321 -9.70 -6.72 3.79
C SER A 321 -8.97 -5.97 2.67
N ASP A 322 -9.52 -5.94 1.46
CA ASP A 322 -8.81 -5.38 0.31
C ASP A 322 -8.51 -3.89 0.44
N ASN A 323 -9.28 -3.16 1.26
CA ASN A 323 -9.10 -1.73 1.54
C ASN A 323 -8.31 -1.43 2.83
N LEU A 324 -7.87 -2.46 3.55
CA LEU A 324 -7.13 -2.30 4.80
C LEU A 324 -5.62 -2.38 4.57
N THR A 325 -4.93 -1.41 5.13
CA THR A 325 -3.47 -1.41 5.31
C THR A 325 -3.10 -2.06 6.63
N ILE A 326 -1.83 -2.41 6.78
CA ILE A 326 -1.31 -2.95 8.04
C ILE A 326 -1.42 -1.95 9.21
N SER A 327 -1.34 -0.65 8.94
CA SER A 327 -1.57 0.38 9.95
C SER A 327 -3.03 0.45 10.38
N ASP A 328 -3.98 0.17 9.48
CA ASP A 328 -5.38 0.00 9.86
C ASP A 328 -5.56 -1.24 10.74
N CYS A 329 -4.85 -2.32 10.42
CA CYS A 329 -4.90 -3.54 11.20
C CYS A 329 -4.33 -3.36 12.61
N TRP A 330 -3.21 -2.65 12.71
CA TRP A 330 -2.64 -2.21 13.98
C TRP A 330 -3.67 -1.41 14.79
N MET A 331 -4.33 -0.42 14.20
CA MET A 331 -5.35 0.37 14.90
C MET A 331 -6.57 -0.45 15.34
N LYS A 332 -7.02 -1.41 14.53
CA LYS A 332 -8.09 -2.34 14.89
C LYS A 332 -7.68 -3.22 16.07
N CYS A 333 -6.44 -3.72 16.09
CA CYS A 333 -5.92 -4.53 17.17
C CYS A 333 -5.66 -3.70 18.44
N LEU A 334 -5.12 -2.48 18.32
CA LEU A 334 -4.90 -1.55 19.43
C LEU A 334 -6.20 -1.21 20.17
N ASN A 335 -7.30 -1.05 19.42
CA ASN A 335 -8.63 -0.78 19.97
C ASN A 335 -9.36 -2.05 20.47
N ASN A 336 -8.80 -3.24 20.25
CA ASN A 336 -9.34 -4.50 20.72
C ASN A 336 -8.48 -5.05 21.88
N CYS A 337 -9.02 -5.01 23.09
CA CYS A 337 -8.31 -5.44 24.31
C CYS A 337 -7.91 -6.92 24.31
N SER A 338 -8.66 -7.76 23.59
CA SER A 338 -8.34 -9.17 23.49
C SER A 338 -7.27 -9.45 22.45
N CYS A 339 -6.97 -8.51 21.55
CA CYS A 339 -6.02 -8.69 20.47
C CYS A 339 -4.56 -8.74 20.97
N VAL A 340 -3.75 -9.66 20.44
CA VAL A 340 -2.34 -9.82 20.84
C VAL A 340 -1.39 -9.80 19.65
N ALA A 341 -1.90 -10.10 18.46
CA ALA A 341 -1.13 -10.15 17.23
C ALA A 341 -1.99 -9.80 16.04
N TYR A 342 -1.35 -9.35 14.96
CA TYR A 342 -2.01 -9.02 13.70
C TYR A 342 -1.07 -9.18 12.51
N THR A 343 -1.62 -9.27 11.30
CA THR A 343 -0.87 -9.38 10.04
C THR A 343 -1.74 -8.99 8.83
N PHE A 344 -1.13 -9.05 7.65
CA PHE A 344 -1.77 -8.97 6.35
C PHE A 344 -2.63 -10.22 6.07
N ALA A 345 -3.85 -10.03 5.59
CA ALA A 345 -4.69 -11.16 5.17
C ALA A 345 -4.30 -11.67 3.77
N ASN A 346 -3.79 -10.78 2.91
CA ASN A 346 -3.47 -11.04 1.52
C ASN A 346 -1.95 -11.09 1.30
N GLN A 347 -1.51 -11.82 0.27
CA GLN A 347 -0.09 -11.97 -0.09
C GLN A 347 0.56 -10.69 -0.60
N ASP A 348 -0.23 -9.76 -1.13
CA ASP A 348 0.22 -8.45 -1.60
C ASP A 348 0.45 -7.44 -0.45
N GLY A 349 0.41 -7.90 0.81
CA GLY A 349 0.59 -7.06 1.98
C GLY A 349 -0.61 -6.15 2.26
N THR A 350 -1.79 -6.52 1.78
CA THR A 350 -3.07 -5.87 2.13
C THR A 350 -3.91 -6.76 3.03
N GLY A 351 -5.04 -6.24 3.53
CA GLY A 351 -5.89 -7.00 4.43
C GLY A 351 -5.46 -6.93 5.88
N CYS A 352 -6.36 -7.38 6.73
CA CYS A 352 -6.14 -7.40 8.17
C CYS A 352 -6.65 -8.71 8.73
N GLU A 353 -5.74 -9.42 9.39
CA GLU A 353 -6.04 -10.59 10.20
C GLU A 353 -5.51 -10.36 11.62
N ILE A 354 -6.33 -10.64 12.63
CA ILE A 354 -5.99 -10.45 14.04
C ILE A 354 -6.18 -11.72 14.87
N TRP A 355 -5.43 -11.84 15.96
CA TRP A 355 -5.55 -12.94 16.92
C TRP A 355 -5.76 -12.43 18.34
N SER A 356 -6.51 -13.22 19.12
CA SER A 356 -6.77 -12.95 20.53
C SER A 356 -5.88 -13.74 21.48
N GLN A 357 -5.89 -13.31 22.75
CA GLN A 357 -5.24 -14.01 23.87
C GLN A 357 -5.58 -15.51 23.88
N GLY A 358 -4.59 -16.35 24.20
CA GLY A 358 -4.73 -17.81 24.20
C GLY A 358 -4.23 -18.50 22.92
N THR A 359 -4.06 -17.77 21.82
CA THR A 359 -3.50 -18.35 20.57
C THR A 359 -2.01 -18.67 20.75
N ALA A 360 -1.62 -19.93 20.57
CA ALA A 360 -0.21 -20.31 20.55
C ALA A 360 0.46 -19.87 19.25
N PHE A 361 1.72 -19.44 19.35
CA PHE A 361 2.55 -19.03 18.23
C PHE A 361 3.79 -19.92 18.15
N TYR A 362 4.18 -20.28 16.94
CA TYR A 362 5.38 -21.05 16.66
C TYR A 362 6.33 -20.17 15.84
N PHE A 363 7.52 -19.90 16.41
CA PHE A 363 8.61 -19.32 15.64
C PHE A 363 9.17 -20.38 14.71
N LEU A 364 9.48 -19.96 13.49
CA LEU A 364 10.34 -20.73 12.61
C LEU A 364 11.71 -20.07 12.70
N GLU A 365 12.67 -20.73 13.35
CA GLU A 365 14.08 -20.34 13.24
C GLU A 365 14.50 -20.52 11.78
N THR A 366 14.80 -19.39 11.18
CA THR A 366 15.36 -19.08 9.85
C THR A 366 15.71 -20.22 8.88
N ASP A 367 15.16 -20.07 7.66
CA ASP A 367 15.64 -20.46 6.30
C ASP A 367 14.63 -21.24 5.43
N SER A 368 13.48 -21.62 5.97
CA SER A 368 12.37 -22.11 5.15
C SER A 368 11.37 -20.98 4.86
N ALA A 369 11.09 -20.73 3.58
CA ALA A 369 10.17 -19.72 3.05
C ALA A 369 8.68 -19.94 3.41
N VAL A 370 8.37 -20.65 4.51
CA VAL A 370 7.02 -21.09 4.88
C VAL A 370 6.54 -20.30 6.10
N GLY A 371 6.47 -18.97 5.97
CA GLY A 371 5.96 -18.10 7.03
C GLY A 371 5.58 -16.73 6.51
N ARG A 372 4.72 -16.01 7.25
CA ARG A 372 4.37 -14.61 6.96
C ARG A 372 4.74 -13.72 8.15
N PRO A 373 5.00 -12.42 7.93
CA PRO A 373 5.30 -11.50 9.02
C PRO A 373 4.09 -11.35 9.94
N ILE A 374 4.25 -11.61 11.23
CA ILE A 374 3.22 -11.41 12.26
C ILE A 374 3.73 -10.36 13.24
N PHE A 375 2.89 -9.38 13.53
CA PHE A 375 3.19 -8.27 14.41
C PHE A 375 2.55 -8.53 15.78
N PHE A 376 3.30 -8.35 16.85
CA PHE A 376 2.84 -8.62 18.22
C PHE A 376 2.76 -7.34 19.04
N PHE A 377 1.75 -7.26 19.90
CA PHE A 377 1.72 -6.26 20.97
C PHE A 377 2.52 -6.77 22.18
N HIS A 378 3.15 -5.85 22.93
CA HIS A 378 4.12 -6.17 24.01
C HIS A 378 3.53 -7.05 25.14
N SER A 379 2.20 -7.06 25.32
CA SER A 379 1.53 -8.03 26.20
C SER A 379 1.71 -9.48 25.73
N GLY A 380 1.80 -9.72 24.42
CA GLY A 380 2.13 -11.01 23.81
C GLY A 380 3.60 -11.40 23.97
N THR A 381 4.55 -10.47 23.89
CA THR A 381 6.00 -10.78 23.96
C THR A 381 6.39 -11.37 25.32
N LYS A 382 5.81 -10.88 26.42
CA LYS A 382 6.02 -11.47 27.76
C LYS A 382 5.46 -12.90 27.88
N ALA A 383 4.34 -13.19 27.22
CA ALA A 383 3.80 -14.55 27.17
C ALA A 383 4.64 -15.47 26.28
N ILE A 384 5.24 -14.91 25.22
CA ILE A 384 6.10 -15.60 24.26
C ILE A 384 7.47 -15.95 24.87
N GLU A 385 8.15 -15.02 25.55
CA GLU A 385 9.40 -15.30 26.27
C GLU A 385 9.22 -16.36 27.35
N LYS A 386 8.05 -16.39 27.98
CA LYS A 386 7.71 -17.38 29.01
C LYS A 386 7.51 -18.77 28.39
N ARG A 387 6.93 -18.87 27.19
CA ARG A 387 6.73 -20.12 26.46
C ARG A 387 7.98 -20.61 25.74
N SER A 388 8.85 -19.73 25.23
CA SER A 388 10.13 -20.14 24.63
C SER A 388 11.09 -20.69 25.67
N LYS A 389 11.18 -20.08 26.86
CA LYS A 389 11.95 -20.62 28.00
C LYS A 389 11.44 -22.00 28.45
N GLN A 390 10.12 -22.18 28.44
CA GLN A 390 9.49 -23.44 28.81
C GLN A 390 9.66 -24.53 27.72
N ALA A 391 9.83 -24.14 26.46
CA ALA A 391 10.14 -25.06 25.35
C ALA A 391 11.64 -25.42 25.30
N SER A 392 12.54 -24.49 25.62
CA SER A 392 13.99 -24.76 25.70
C SER A 392 14.37 -25.62 26.92
N GLU A 393 13.62 -25.55 28.03
CA GLU A 393 13.78 -26.50 29.15
C GLU A 393 13.31 -27.92 28.79
N PHE A 394 12.47 -28.08 27.77
CA PHE A 394 11.97 -29.38 27.30
C PHE A 394 12.83 -30.01 26.20
N SER A 395 13.73 -29.25 25.55
CA SER A 395 14.66 -29.77 24.54
C SER A 395 15.92 -30.43 25.12
N ASP A 396 16.17 -30.28 26.43
CA ASP A 396 17.33 -30.88 27.11
C ASP A 396 17.06 -32.29 27.65
N ILE A 397 15.88 -32.87 27.38
CA ILE A 397 15.59 -34.28 27.70
C ILE A 397 15.53 -35.07 26.41
N GLY A 398 16.71 -35.42 25.89
CA GLY A 398 16.82 -36.22 24.68
C GLY A 398 18.16 -36.92 24.55
N GLU A 399 18.41 -37.94 25.37
CA GLU A 399 19.22 -39.10 24.97
C GLU A 399 19.02 -40.29 25.94
N ASN A 400 18.02 -41.13 25.64
CA ASN A 400 18.20 -42.56 25.34
C ASN A 400 17.03 -43.49 25.73
N SER A 401 16.74 -44.35 24.74
CA SER A 401 16.07 -45.66 24.75
C SER A 401 14.59 -45.79 25.12
N GLU A 402 13.80 -46.02 24.06
CA GLU A 402 12.66 -46.95 23.95
C GLU A 402 12.13 -47.62 25.23
N ILE A 403 11.02 -47.11 25.79
CA ILE A 403 9.91 -47.95 26.25
C ILE A 403 8.61 -47.30 25.76
N SER A 404 8.03 -47.95 24.75
CA SER A 404 6.66 -47.77 24.30
C SER A 404 5.66 -48.17 25.39
N VAL A 405 4.50 -47.51 25.38
CA VAL A 405 3.24 -47.95 26.02
C VAL A 405 3.15 -47.78 27.55
N ALA A 406 2.65 -46.61 27.94
CA ALA A 406 1.69 -46.49 29.04
C ALA A 406 0.79 -45.27 28.76
N TYR A 407 -0.15 -45.46 27.82
CA TYR A 407 -1.48 -44.86 27.97
C TYR A 407 -2.02 -45.28 29.36
N ASP A 408 -2.77 -44.39 30.00
CA ASP A 408 -3.39 -44.51 31.33
C ASP A 408 -2.48 -44.27 32.54
N GLU A 409 -2.43 -43.01 33.01
CA GLU A 409 -2.71 -42.66 34.41
C GLU A 409 -2.69 -41.14 34.64
N CYS A 410 -3.83 -40.48 34.43
CA CYS A 410 -4.14 -39.25 35.15
C CYS A 410 -5.65 -39.12 35.39
N LYS A 411 -6.18 -40.10 36.11
CA LYS A 411 -7.41 -39.96 36.87
C LYS A 411 -7.03 -39.80 38.34
N VAL A 412 -7.76 -38.92 39.04
CA VAL A 412 -7.78 -38.66 40.50
C VAL A 412 -6.75 -37.59 40.94
N GLN A 413 -7.12 -36.34 41.19
CA GLN A 413 -8.08 -35.91 42.22
C GLN A 413 -8.83 -34.62 41.88
N TRP A 414 -10.17 -34.67 41.83
CA TRP A 414 -11.02 -33.56 42.29
C TRP A 414 -12.19 -34.13 43.10
N LYS A 415 -12.05 -34.14 44.43
CA LYS A 415 -13.17 -34.45 45.34
C LYS A 415 -14.09 -33.23 45.44
N LYS A 416 -15.27 -33.40 44.87
CA LYS A 416 -16.60 -32.88 45.28
C LYS A 416 -16.65 -31.59 46.12
N LYS A 417 -17.28 -30.57 45.53
CA LYS A 417 -18.44 -29.95 46.18
C LYS A 417 -19.53 -29.67 45.15
N ARG A 418 -20.51 -30.58 45.06
CA ARG A 418 -21.80 -30.32 44.41
C ARG A 418 -22.63 -29.50 45.39
N THR A 419 -23.16 -28.38 44.93
CA THR A 419 -24.41 -27.82 45.45
C THR A 419 -25.31 -27.49 44.28
N SER A 420 -26.59 -27.83 44.46
CA SER A 420 -27.62 -28.10 43.47
C SER A 420 -28.25 -26.84 42.87
N GLY A 421 -28.49 -26.85 41.55
CA GLY A 421 -29.29 -25.89 40.79
C GLY A 421 -28.89 -25.95 39.31
N ASN A 422 -29.68 -26.63 38.46
CA ASN A 422 -29.36 -26.92 37.05
C ASN A 422 -29.36 -25.66 36.15
N MET A 423 -28.30 -24.87 36.22
CA MET A 423 -27.87 -23.98 35.14
C MET A 423 -26.34 -23.99 35.12
N HIS A 424 -25.76 -24.61 34.09
CA HIS A 424 -24.34 -24.56 33.87
C HIS A 424 -24.01 -23.24 33.16
N ILE A 425 -23.39 -22.32 33.90
CA ILE A 425 -22.83 -21.10 33.32
C ILE A 425 -21.44 -21.49 32.80
N PHE A 426 -21.30 -21.48 31.48
CA PHE A 426 -20.03 -21.66 30.80
C PHE A 426 -19.40 -20.30 30.58
N ASP A 427 -18.09 -20.18 30.79
CA ASP A 427 -17.38 -18.98 30.37
C ASP A 427 -17.43 -18.86 28.84
N PHE A 428 -17.28 -17.63 28.35
CA PHE A 428 -17.41 -17.35 26.92
C PHE A 428 -16.38 -18.12 26.07
N ILE A 429 -15.20 -18.43 26.62
CA ILE A 429 -14.16 -19.20 25.92
C ILE A 429 -14.62 -20.65 25.73
N THR A 430 -15.18 -21.28 26.75
CA THR A 430 -15.75 -22.63 26.67
C THR A 430 -16.87 -22.70 25.60
N ILE A 431 -17.69 -21.64 25.49
CA ILE A 431 -18.74 -21.57 24.46
C ILE A 431 -18.14 -21.40 23.06
N LEU A 432 -17.12 -20.56 22.90
CA LEU A 432 -16.41 -20.40 21.63
C LEU A 432 -15.73 -21.69 21.18
N GLU A 433 -15.09 -22.42 22.10
CA GLU A 433 -14.45 -23.70 21.80
C GLU A 433 -15.47 -24.76 21.40
N ALA A 434 -16.56 -24.85 22.15
CA ALA A 434 -17.62 -25.82 21.87
C ALA A 434 -18.29 -25.58 20.51
N THR A 435 -18.44 -24.31 20.10
CA THR A 435 -19.17 -23.95 18.87
C THR A 435 -18.28 -23.75 17.65
N ASP A 436 -16.96 -23.96 17.78
CA ASP A 436 -15.95 -23.53 16.79
C ASP A 436 -16.15 -22.06 16.38
N ASN A 437 -16.11 -21.17 17.38
CA ASN A 437 -16.32 -19.73 17.23
C ASN A 437 -17.63 -19.37 16.52
N PHE A 438 -18.73 -20.04 16.88
CA PHE A 438 -20.04 -19.87 16.24
C PHE A 438 -20.00 -20.09 14.71
N SER A 439 -19.20 -21.04 14.24
CA SER A 439 -19.12 -21.37 12.82
C SER A 439 -20.50 -21.67 12.24
N PHE A 440 -20.78 -21.12 11.04
CA PHE A 440 -22.04 -21.37 10.34
C PHE A 440 -22.25 -22.87 10.06
N THR A 441 -21.15 -23.63 9.87
CA THR A 441 -21.22 -25.09 9.66
C THR A 441 -21.77 -25.84 10.88
N ASN A 442 -21.67 -25.24 12.06
CA ASN A 442 -22.13 -25.80 13.31
C ASN A 442 -23.52 -25.28 13.69
N LYS A 443 -24.11 -24.33 12.95
CA LYS A 443 -25.44 -23.79 13.24
C LYS A 443 -26.52 -24.79 12.82
N ILE A 444 -27.34 -25.24 13.78
CA ILE A 444 -28.42 -26.21 13.56
C ILE A 444 -29.73 -25.50 13.21
N GLY A 445 -29.94 -24.27 13.70
CA GLY A 445 -31.14 -23.50 13.43
C GLY A 445 -31.20 -22.19 14.21
N GLU A 446 -32.21 -21.37 13.94
CA GLU A 446 -32.46 -20.10 14.62
C GLU A 446 -33.98 -19.91 14.78
N GLY A 447 -34.40 -19.49 15.98
CA GLY A 447 -35.81 -19.22 16.29
C GLY A 447 -35.94 -18.02 17.23
N GLY A 448 -37.13 -17.83 17.81
CA GLY A 448 -37.44 -16.67 18.67
C GLY A 448 -36.60 -16.49 19.95
N PHE A 449 -35.67 -17.41 20.22
CA PHE A 449 -34.75 -17.38 21.36
C PHE A 449 -33.26 -17.25 20.96
N GLY A 450 -32.95 -17.16 19.66
CA GLY A 450 -31.58 -17.02 19.14
C GLY A 450 -31.08 -18.24 18.34
N PRO A 451 -29.83 -18.17 17.81
CA PRO A 451 -29.21 -19.24 17.06
C PRO A 451 -28.73 -20.40 17.95
N VAL A 452 -28.87 -21.63 17.46
CA VAL A 452 -28.48 -22.87 18.15
C VAL A 452 -27.36 -23.56 17.37
N TYR A 453 -26.31 -23.98 18.08
CA TYR A 453 -25.11 -24.59 17.49
C TYR A 453 -24.89 -26.03 18.00
N LYS A 454 -24.36 -26.87 17.12
CA LYS A 454 -23.83 -28.21 17.38
C LYS A 454 -22.42 -28.07 17.95
N VAL A 455 -22.08 -28.95 18.89
CA VAL A 455 -20.79 -28.98 19.57
C VAL A 455 -20.07 -30.30 19.25
N ASP A 456 -18.77 -30.25 18.94
CA ASP A 456 -17.97 -31.43 18.64
C ASP A 456 -17.41 -32.10 19.92
N GLU A 457 -17.44 -33.43 19.92
CA GLU A 457 -17.50 -34.31 21.09
C GLU A 457 -16.11 -34.64 21.72
N PHE A 458 -15.21 -33.66 21.87
CA PHE A 458 -13.93 -33.86 22.56
C PHE A 458 -13.87 -33.37 24.02
N SER A 459 -15.00 -32.96 24.59
CA SER A 459 -15.10 -32.67 26.03
C SER A 459 -16.38 -33.30 26.61
N THR A 460 -16.17 -34.32 27.43
CA THR A 460 -17.12 -34.98 28.36
C THR A 460 -18.58 -34.51 28.35
N HIS A 461 -19.47 -35.33 27.78
CA HIS A 461 -20.93 -35.40 27.98
C HIS A 461 -21.71 -34.07 27.97
N MET A 462 -21.94 -33.47 26.79
CA MET A 462 -23.08 -32.56 26.55
C MET A 462 -23.46 -32.50 25.07
N ASN A 463 -24.76 -32.57 24.76
CA ASN A 463 -25.23 -32.72 23.38
C ASN A 463 -25.74 -31.45 22.69
N MET A 464 -25.98 -30.30 23.35
CA MET A 464 -26.40 -29.05 22.70
C MET A 464 -26.16 -27.82 23.60
N ILE A 465 -25.75 -26.67 23.01
CA ILE A 465 -25.71 -25.37 23.71
C ILE A 465 -26.73 -24.42 23.05
N GLY A 466 -27.69 -23.96 23.83
CA GLY A 466 -28.62 -22.88 23.44
C GLY A 466 -28.11 -21.53 23.97
N VAL A 467 -27.99 -20.54 23.09
CA VAL A 467 -27.63 -19.17 23.47
C VAL A 467 -28.92 -18.37 23.65
N GLN A 468 -29.29 -18.07 24.90
CA GLN A 468 -30.49 -17.28 25.19
C GLN A 468 -30.11 -15.80 25.28
N SER A 469 -30.67 -14.97 24.39
CA SER A 469 -30.57 -13.51 24.50
C SER A 469 -31.52 -13.02 25.60
N SER A 470 -31.00 -12.76 26.81
CA SER A 470 -31.74 -11.99 27.80
C SER A 470 -31.53 -10.50 27.52
N MET A 471 -32.53 -9.84 26.92
CA MET A 471 -32.69 -8.39 27.01
C MET A 471 -32.74 -8.01 28.50
N TYR A 472 -31.66 -7.45 29.03
CA TYR A 472 -31.74 -6.59 30.19
C TYR A 472 -31.88 -5.15 29.68
N ASN A 473 -33.12 -4.68 29.63
CA ASN A 473 -33.42 -3.26 29.75
C ASN A 473 -32.97 -2.80 31.14
N PHE A 474 -31.99 -1.90 31.22
CA PHE A 474 -31.99 -0.71 32.07
C PHE A 474 -30.95 0.29 31.58
#